data_AF-A0A644SUF7-F1
#
_entry.id   AF-A0A644SUF7-F1
#
_cell.length_a   1.000
_cell.length_b   1.000
_cell.length_c   1.000
_cell.angle_alpha   90.00
_cell.angle_beta   90.00
_cell.angle_gamma   90.00
#
_symmetry.space_group_name_H-M   'P 1'
#
loop_
_entity.id
_entity.type
_entity.pdbx_description
1 polymer ?
#
loop_
_entity_poly.entity_id
_entity_poly.type
_entity_poly.pdbx_seq_one_letter_code
_entity_poly.pdbx_strand_id
1 'polypeptide(L)'
;MSNDKFNEDKIDGSNEEYANKNEHTGVRTLILSIATALFAVTLFDVIYGFKNIINPGISKVYNILGTNIEPNMVTLVVFDWRGYDTLGEALILVTAVVVVLLIFGRGIIENNGDLEEDE
;
A
#
# COMPACT_ATOMS: atom_id res chain seq x y z
N MET A 1 3.72 -48.22 46.18
CA MET A 1 2.99 -47.07 46.77
C MET A 1 3.64 -45.70 46.52
N SER A 2 4.91 -45.61 46.08
CA SER A 2 5.56 -44.33 45.78
C SER A 2 5.44 -43.86 44.32
N ASN A 3 5.21 -44.77 43.36
CA ASN A 3 5.15 -44.44 41.94
C ASN A 3 3.78 -43.91 41.50
N ASP A 4 2.70 -44.32 42.15
CA ASP A 4 1.34 -43.89 41.79
C ASP A 4 1.12 -42.41 42.13
N LYS A 5 1.57 -41.97 43.31
CA LYS A 5 1.51 -40.55 43.71
C LYS A 5 2.33 -39.63 42.82
N PHE A 6 3.54 -40.04 42.46
CA PHE A 6 4.39 -39.26 41.55
C PHE A 6 3.78 -39.13 40.15
N ASN A 7 2.98 -40.12 39.73
CA ASN A 7 2.27 -40.06 38.47
C ASN A 7 1.04 -39.14 38.55
N GLU A 8 0.29 -39.18 39.66
CA GLU A 8 -0.83 -38.25 39.93
C GLU A 8 -0.35 -36.79 39.96
N ASP A 9 0.75 -36.48 40.66
CA ASP A 9 1.31 -35.13 40.77
C ASP A 9 1.74 -34.56 39.39
N LYS A 10 2.28 -35.42 38.50
CA LYS A 10 2.64 -35.02 37.14
C LYS A 10 1.42 -34.76 36.25
N ILE A 11 0.36 -35.56 36.42
CA ILE A 11 -0.87 -35.40 35.66
C ILE A 11 -1.58 -34.11 36.11
N ASP A 12 -1.62 -33.84 37.42
CA ASP A 12 -2.24 -32.64 37.98
C ASP A 12 -1.53 -31.35 37.53
N GLY A 13 -0.19 -31.31 37.64
CA GLY A 13 0.60 -30.18 37.15
C GLY A 13 0.47 -29.95 35.64
N SER A 14 0.32 -31.02 34.85
CA SER A 14 0.06 -30.88 33.41
C SER A 14 -1.33 -30.31 33.12
N ASN A 15 -2.36 -30.74 33.85
CA ASN A 15 -3.74 -30.26 33.69
C ASN A 15 -3.88 -28.77 34.04
N GLU A 16 -3.21 -28.30 35.08
CA GLU A 16 -3.16 -26.87 35.43
C GLU A 16 -2.46 -26.04 34.35
N GLU A 17 -1.35 -26.53 33.78
CA GLU A 17 -0.65 -25.85 32.69
C GLU A 17 -1.51 -25.81 31.40
N TYR A 18 -2.22 -26.89 31.08
CA TYR A 18 -3.17 -26.90 29.96
C TYR A 18 -4.34 -25.95 30.20
N ALA A 19 -4.90 -25.90 31.41
CA ALA A 19 -5.99 -24.99 31.76
C ALA A 19 -5.57 -23.52 31.63
N ASN A 20 -4.43 -23.15 32.19
CA ASN A 20 -3.90 -21.78 32.13
C ASN A 20 -3.54 -21.35 30.70
N LYS A 21 -2.93 -22.26 29.92
CA LYS A 21 -2.60 -22.01 28.51
C LYS A 21 -3.86 -21.78 27.65
N ASN A 22 -4.90 -22.58 27.86
CA ASN A 22 -6.19 -22.45 27.16
C ASN A 22 -6.95 -21.18 27.56
N GLU A 23 -6.82 -20.74 28.81
CA GLU A 23 -7.41 -19.47 29.27
C GLU A 23 -6.74 -18.27 28.59
N HIS A 24 -5.39 -18.24 28.53
CA HIS A 24 -4.67 -17.19 27.83
C HIS A 24 -4.90 -17.18 26.31
N THR A 25 -5.01 -18.34 25.66
CA THR A 25 -5.33 -18.41 24.22
C THR A 25 -6.81 -18.13 23.94
N GLY A 26 -7.72 -18.51 24.83
CA GLY A 26 -9.15 -18.24 24.72
C GLY A 26 -9.47 -16.75 24.76
N VAL A 27 -8.92 -16.04 25.75
CA VAL A 27 -9.12 -14.58 25.89
C VAL A 27 -8.49 -13.82 24.72
N ARG A 28 -7.29 -14.23 24.26
CA ARG A 28 -6.66 -13.63 23.07
C ARG A 28 -7.49 -13.83 21.81
N THR A 29 -8.04 -15.03 21.61
CA THR A 29 -8.88 -15.36 20.45
C THR A 29 -10.20 -14.58 20.47
N LEU A 30 -10.78 -14.37 21.66
CA LEU A 30 -11.97 -13.54 21.86
C LEU A 30 -11.70 -12.08 21.50
N ILE A 31 -10.59 -11.50 21.98
CA ILE A 31 -10.22 -10.12 21.65
C ILE A 31 -9.96 -9.97 20.15
N LEU A 32 -9.30 -10.94 19.54
CA LEU A 32 -9.00 -10.93 18.11
C LEU A 32 -10.27 -11.00 17.25
N SER A 33 -11.25 -11.83 17.63
CA SER A 33 -12.50 -11.96 16.89
C SER A 33 -13.35 -10.69 16.99
N ILE A 34 -13.40 -10.06 18.17
CA ILE A 34 -14.08 -8.78 18.37
C ILE A 34 -13.39 -7.68 17.56
N ALA A 35 -12.07 -7.58 17.61
CA ALA A 35 -11.32 -6.59 16.83
C ALA A 35 -11.52 -6.77 15.32
N THR A 36 -11.51 -8.02 14.84
CA THR A 36 -11.76 -8.36 13.44
C THR A 36 -13.18 -8.01 13.01
N ALA A 37 -14.18 -8.28 13.86
CA ALA A 37 -15.57 -7.94 13.58
C ALA A 37 -15.78 -6.42 13.51
N LEU A 38 -15.19 -5.66 14.45
CA LEU A 38 -15.23 -4.20 14.43
C LEU A 38 -14.55 -3.63 13.19
N PHE A 39 -13.37 -4.16 12.83
CA PHE A 39 -12.67 -3.76 11.61
C PHE A 39 -13.48 -4.06 10.35
N ALA A 40 -14.13 -5.23 10.29
CA ALA A 40 -14.99 -5.58 9.15
C ALA A 40 -16.18 -4.61 9.04
N VAL A 41 -16.85 -4.30 10.15
CA VAL A 41 -17.99 -3.36 10.16
C VAL A 41 -17.56 -1.97 9.71
N THR A 42 -16.44 -1.44 10.21
CA THR A 42 -15.95 -0.12 9.80
C THR A 42 -15.49 -0.10 8.35
N LEU A 43 -14.84 -1.17 7.86
CA LEU A 43 -14.46 -1.31 6.46
C LEU A 43 -15.71 -1.31 5.56
N PHE A 44 -16.73 -2.11 5.91
CA PHE A 44 -17.98 -2.14 5.14
C PHE A 44 -18.68 -0.79 5.15
N ASP A 45 -18.77 -0.11 6.29
CA ASP A 45 -19.38 1.22 6.39
C ASP A 45 -18.68 2.24 5.48
N VAL A 46 -17.34 2.25 5.46
CA VAL A 46 -16.55 3.09 4.55
C VAL A 46 -16.84 2.73 3.10
N ILE A 47 -16.86 1.45 2.72
CA ILE A 47 -17.12 1.02 1.34
C ILE A 47 -18.53 1.43 0.89
N TYR A 48 -19.55 1.27 1.75
CA TYR A 48 -20.91 1.69 1.45
C TYR A 48 -21.04 3.22 1.35
N GLY A 49 -20.37 3.96 2.24
CA GLY A 49 -20.31 5.42 2.21
C GLY A 49 -19.57 5.98 1.00
N PHE A 50 -18.57 5.25 0.49
CA PHE A 50 -17.78 5.64 -0.69
C PHE A 50 -18.64 5.81 -1.94
N LYS A 51 -19.71 5.02 -2.11
CA LYS A 51 -20.59 5.10 -3.27
C LYS A 51 -21.25 6.48 -3.43
N ASN A 52 -21.50 7.18 -2.32
CA ASN A 52 -22.11 8.52 -2.34
C ASN A 52 -21.08 9.64 -2.56
N ILE A 53 -19.80 9.36 -2.36
CA ILE A 53 -18.69 10.30 -2.56
C ILE A 53 -18.13 10.20 -3.98
N ILE A 54 -18.26 9.02 -4.62
CA ILE A 54 -17.87 8.82 -6.01
C ILE A 54 -18.88 9.55 -6.92
N ASN A 55 -18.53 10.76 -7.31
CA ASN A 55 -19.23 11.51 -8.34
C ASN A 55 -18.93 10.85 -9.70
N PRO A 56 -19.93 10.34 -10.43
CA PRO A 56 -19.67 9.60 -11.66
C PRO A 56 -19.19 10.51 -12.79
N GLY A 57 -18.05 10.16 -13.40
CA GLY A 57 -17.50 10.79 -14.61
C GLY A 57 -16.87 12.18 -14.41
N ILE A 58 -16.51 12.83 -15.52
CA ILE A 58 -16.14 14.26 -15.51
C ILE A 58 -17.31 15.01 -14.90
N SER A 59 -17.09 15.66 -13.75
CA SER A 59 -18.14 16.35 -13.03
C SER A 59 -18.95 17.23 -14.00
N LYS A 60 -20.28 17.19 -13.91
CA LYS A 60 -21.14 18.07 -14.71
C LYS A 60 -20.75 19.54 -14.54
N VAL A 61 -20.24 19.88 -13.35
CA VAL A 61 -19.64 21.17 -13.03
C VAL A 61 -18.41 21.46 -13.90
N TYR A 62 -17.53 20.49 -14.14
CA TYR A 62 -16.39 20.62 -15.05
C TYR A 62 -16.81 20.83 -16.51
N ASN A 63 -17.84 20.13 -16.99
CA ASN A 63 -18.33 20.33 -18.37
C ASN A 63 -19.03 21.67 -18.59
N ILE A 64 -19.58 22.27 -17.52
CA ILE A 64 -20.32 23.56 -17.60
C ILE A 64 -19.40 24.75 -17.29
N LEU A 65 -18.56 24.65 -16.27
CA LEU A 65 -17.66 25.74 -15.83
C LEU A 65 -16.29 25.65 -16.47
N GLY A 66 -15.84 24.45 -16.87
CA GLY A 66 -14.51 24.22 -17.42
C GLY A 66 -14.26 25.07 -18.66
N THR A 67 -15.18 25.09 -19.63
CA THR A 67 -15.05 25.92 -20.85
C THR A 67 -14.95 27.43 -20.57
N ASN A 68 -15.34 27.90 -19.39
CA ASN A 68 -15.22 29.31 -19.00
C ASN A 68 -13.85 29.65 -18.41
N ILE A 69 -13.15 28.66 -17.84
CA ILE A 69 -11.78 28.83 -17.31
C ILE A 69 -10.77 28.56 -18.42
N GLU A 70 -10.95 27.48 -19.17
CA GLU A 70 -10.10 27.14 -20.31
C GLU A 70 -10.96 26.61 -21.48
N PRO A 71 -10.82 27.17 -22.70
CA PRO A 71 -11.66 26.80 -23.83
C PRO A 71 -11.41 25.37 -24.34
N ASN A 72 -10.27 24.76 -24.01
CA ASN A 72 -9.95 23.39 -24.40
C ASN A 72 -10.33 22.40 -23.30
N MET A 73 -11.45 21.70 -23.53
CA MET A 73 -11.96 20.67 -22.63
C MET A 73 -10.99 19.50 -22.40
N VAL A 74 -10.18 19.14 -23.40
CA VAL A 74 -9.24 18.02 -23.27
C VAL A 74 -8.12 18.38 -22.30
N THR A 75 -7.51 19.56 -22.46
CA THR A 75 -6.46 20.04 -21.55
C THR A 75 -6.95 20.11 -20.12
N LEU A 76 -8.17 20.63 -19.93
CA LEU A 76 -8.79 20.76 -18.61
C LEU A 76 -9.01 19.41 -17.93
N VAL A 77 -9.41 18.38 -18.67
CA VAL A 77 -9.55 17.03 -18.10
C VAL A 77 -8.19 16.39 -17.85
N VAL A 78 -7.23 16.54 -18.76
CA VAL A 78 -5.96 15.80 -18.76
C VAL A 78 -4.95 16.40 -17.78
N PHE A 79 -4.93 17.72 -17.59
CA PHE A 79 -4.02 18.40 -16.65
C PHE A 79 -4.61 18.64 -15.26
N ASP A 80 -5.92 18.79 -15.13
CA ASP A 80 -6.55 19.11 -13.84
C ASP A 80 -7.23 17.87 -13.24
N TRP A 81 -8.27 17.33 -13.92
CA TRP A 81 -9.02 16.17 -13.40
C TRP A 81 -8.22 14.86 -13.38
N ARG A 82 -7.42 14.60 -14.41
CA ARG A 82 -6.51 13.44 -14.55
C ARG A 82 -5.04 13.87 -14.48
N GLY A 83 -4.73 14.96 -13.77
CA GLY A 83 -3.38 15.50 -13.68
C GLY A 83 -2.31 14.50 -13.17
N TYR A 84 -2.70 13.50 -12.38
CA TYR A 84 -1.77 12.45 -11.93
C TYR A 84 -1.31 11.51 -13.05
N ASP A 85 -2.15 11.28 -14.06
CA ASP A 85 -1.84 10.45 -15.23
C ASP A 85 -0.77 11.15 -16.09
N THR A 86 -0.95 12.46 -16.34
CA THR A 86 0.02 13.29 -17.07
C THR A 86 1.30 13.55 -16.31
N LEU A 87 1.24 13.70 -14.98
CA LEU A 87 2.44 13.75 -14.14
C LEU A 87 3.24 12.46 -14.30
N GLY A 88 2.57 11.30 -14.29
CA GLY A 88 3.18 10.00 -14.52
C GLY A 88 3.89 9.91 -15.88
N GLU A 89 3.23 10.34 -16.96
CA GLU A 89 3.84 10.40 -18.29
C GLU A 89 5.10 11.27 -18.31
N ALA A 90 5.04 12.48 -17.75
CA ALA A 90 6.18 13.38 -17.68
C ALA A 90 7.33 12.78 -16.86
N LEU A 91 7.03 12.13 -15.73
CA LEU A 91 8.03 11.46 -14.89
C LEU A 91 8.73 10.32 -15.65
N ILE A 92 7.97 9.50 -16.39
CA ILE A 92 8.54 8.41 -17.20
C ILE A 92 9.46 8.98 -18.30
N LEU A 93 9.06 10.07 -18.96
CA LEU A 93 9.93 10.71 -19.96
C LEU A 93 11.22 11.27 -19.36
N VAL A 94 11.14 11.95 -18.22
CA VAL A 94 12.34 12.49 -17.52
C VAL A 94 13.27 11.37 -17.08
N THR A 95 12.72 10.32 -16.45
CA THR A 95 13.51 9.17 -16.01
C THR A 95 14.15 8.43 -17.18
N ALA A 96 13.46 8.30 -18.32
CA ALA A 96 14.03 7.73 -19.53
C ALA A 96 15.26 8.53 -20.02
N VAL A 97 15.16 9.86 -20.07
CA VAL A 97 16.30 10.72 -20.45
C VAL A 97 17.47 10.55 -19.48
N VAL A 98 17.21 10.54 -18.17
CA VAL A 98 18.25 10.31 -17.16
C VAL A 98 18.92 8.95 -17.34
N VAL A 99 18.16 7.88 -17.59
CA VAL A 99 18.70 6.53 -17.82
C VAL A 99 19.58 6.50 -19.07
N VAL A 100 19.13 7.10 -20.17
CA VAL A 100 19.93 7.20 -21.41
C VAL A 100 21.23 7.95 -21.17
N LEU A 101 21.17 9.09 -20.47
CA LEU A 101 22.36 9.86 -20.10
C LEU A 101 23.31 9.08 -19.18
N LEU A 102 22.81 8.26 -18.26
CA LEU A 102 23.66 7.44 -17.40
C LEU A 102 24.35 6.31 -18.18
N ILE A 103 23.64 5.66 -19.12
CA ILE A 103 24.20 4.58 -19.93
C ILE A 103 25.26 5.12 -20.90
N PHE A 104 24.92 6.14 -21.70
CA PHE A 104 25.81 6.65 -22.73
C PHE A 104 26.77 7.73 -22.22
N GLY A 105 26.36 8.54 -21.25
CA GLY A 105 27.20 9.59 -20.67
C GLY A 105 28.36 9.03 -19.86
N ARG A 106 28.21 7.88 -19.20
CA ARG A 106 29.34 7.18 -18.57
C ARG A 106 30.31 6.61 -19.61
N GLY A 107 29.80 6.03 -20.71
CA GLY A 107 30.65 5.47 -21.78
C GLY A 107 31.51 6.50 -22.50
N ILE A 108 31.08 7.77 -22.57
CA ILE A 108 31.88 8.86 -23.17
C ILE A 108 33.06 9.24 -22.27
N ILE A 109 32.90 9.21 -20.95
CA ILE A 109 33.96 9.61 -20.00
C ILE A 109 35.09 8.57 -19.99
N GLU A 110 34.74 7.29 -20.04
CA GLU A 110 35.72 6.19 -20.04
C GLU A 110 36.59 6.22 -21.30
N ASN A 111 35.98 6.41 -22.47
CA ASN A 111 36.71 6.55 -23.74
C ASN A 111 37.64 7.78 -23.80
N ASN A 112 37.38 8.85 -23.05
CA ASN A 112 38.26 10.03 -23.04
C ASN A 112 39.43 9.88 -22.05
N GLY A 113 39.27 9.10 -20.96
CA GLY A 113 40.36 8.81 -20.03
C GLY A 113 41.43 7.93 -20.69
N ASP A 114 41.01 6.96 -21.49
CA ASP A 114 41.91 6.05 -22.21
C ASP A 114 42.73 6.77 -23.30
N LEU A 115 42.26 7.91 -23.81
CA LEU A 115 42.96 8.70 -24.83
C LEU A 115 43.99 9.69 -24.26
N GLU A 116 43.94 9.98 -22.96
CA GLU A 116 44.93 10.86 -22.30
C GLU A 116 46.07 10.09 -21.63
N GLU A 117 45.95 8.78 -21.42
CA GLU A 117 47.04 7.94 -20.87
C GLU A 117 48.05 7.44 -21.91
N ASP A 118 47.75 7.60 -23.21
CA ASP A 118 48.56 7.11 -24.34
C ASP A 118 49.46 8.20 -25.03
N GLU A 119 49.57 9.42 -24.48
CA GLU A 119 50.53 10.48 -24.91
C GLU A 119 51.68 10.71 -23.91
#